data_AF-A0AAJ2P4P1-F1
#
_entry.id   AF-A0AAJ2P4P1-F1
#
_cell.length_a   1.000
_cell.length_b   1.000
_cell.length_c   1.000
_cell.angle_alpha   90.00
_cell.angle_beta   90.00
_cell.angle_gamma   90.00
#
_symmetry.space_group_name_H-M   'P 1'
#
loop_
_entity.id
_entity.type
_entity.pdbx_description
1 polymer ?
#
loop_
_entity_poly.entity_id
_entity_poly.type
_entity_poly.pdbx_seq_one_letter_code
_entity_poly.pdbx_strand_id
1 'polypeptide(L)'
;MNLDLIPSQSPEIQIARSYGQISFNYASNSSPNGIRQFVKIERDIVSNRYTVIVTVFSKIPGKVNVYVQVNNSIPTVPKVLELLPERFNQAVFTFGGLDGEKSKDTADKFQKIDNILVYLTKHNEQKIMLDNVVKIRNFSDVRKEYSIQNQGIGFKLLKSIKMANLGADASHEFSKTYEKIDEQTVYFFPVKFIQEKHNINIFKVGVDPETFHAGNIDRQINISDLKLTNLPIKAATAAKNFLNLSFQFRPDIYNKNTKPEIVEGKYIIGDIFITSSTFYDSKERVVFSGNSQISQQGFIIPYNFSGSLNPKVEMSINSDFEKISVGFSQQIHKKLIDYEKKKGIYRLKITNYPTPFIKSDEIKISNQDFKYVATNFLTIEQLRDLSFTNFKEDEENQLEE
;
A
#
# COMPACT_ATOMS: atom_id res chain seq x y z
N MET A 1 -32.45 -31.38 -12.77
CA MET A 1 -32.23 -30.24 -11.86
C MET A 1 -30.76 -29.88 -11.98
N ASN A 2 -30.43 -28.91 -12.83
CA ASN A 2 -29.07 -28.36 -12.89
C ASN A 2 -28.96 -27.37 -11.74
N LEU A 3 -28.09 -27.69 -10.77
CA LEU A 3 -27.61 -26.72 -9.80
C LEU A 3 -26.69 -25.78 -10.57
N ASP A 4 -27.24 -24.65 -11.01
CA ASP A 4 -26.44 -23.51 -11.43
C ASP A 4 -25.61 -23.09 -10.22
N LEU A 5 -24.33 -23.49 -10.24
CA LEU A 5 -23.30 -22.94 -9.38
C LEU A 5 -23.19 -21.47 -9.75
N ILE A 6 -23.87 -20.61 -8.99
CA ILE A 6 -23.62 -19.18 -8.96
C ILE A 6 -22.09 -19.03 -8.86
N PRO A 7 -21.42 -18.37 -9.81
CA PRO A 7 -20.00 -18.13 -9.67
C PRO A 7 -19.83 -17.34 -8.38
N SER A 8 -19.16 -17.92 -7.37
CA SER A 8 -18.69 -17.12 -6.25
C SER A 8 -17.75 -16.09 -6.85
N GLN A 9 -18.21 -14.85 -6.99
CA GLN A 9 -17.32 -13.75 -7.31
C GLN A 9 -16.29 -13.72 -6.18
N SER A 10 -15.09 -14.24 -6.46
CA SER A 10 -13.96 -14.09 -5.57
C SER A 10 -13.84 -12.61 -5.27
N PRO A 11 -13.86 -12.18 -3.99
CA PRO A 11 -13.81 -10.77 -3.65
C PRO A 11 -12.60 -10.12 -4.33
N GLU A 12 -12.88 -9.25 -5.30
CA GLU A 12 -11.82 -8.65 -6.11
C GLU A 12 -11.11 -7.58 -5.26
N ILE A 13 -9.78 -7.67 -5.19
CA ILE A 13 -8.94 -6.63 -4.59
C ILE A 13 -8.99 -5.42 -5.53
N GLN A 14 -9.44 -4.27 -5.04
CA GLN A 14 -9.52 -3.06 -5.86
C GLN A 14 -8.13 -2.61 -6.29
N ILE A 15 -7.96 -2.20 -7.56
CA ILE A 15 -6.68 -1.74 -8.08
C ILE A 15 -6.73 -0.27 -8.48
N ALA A 16 -5.88 0.55 -7.86
CA ALA A 16 -5.64 1.94 -8.22
C ALA A 16 -4.45 2.09 -9.17
N ARG A 17 -4.54 3.05 -10.10
CA ARG A 17 -3.47 3.43 -11.05
C ARG A 17 -3.25 4.94 -10.98
N SER A 18 -1.99 5.36 -11.04
CA SER A 18 -1.59 6.78 -11.02
C SER A 18 -1.54 7.42 -12.41
N TYR A 19 -1.44 6.62 -13.47
CA TYR A 19 -1.41 7.09 -14.86
C TYR A 19 -2.60 6.56 -15.65
N GLY A 20 -3.07 7.37 -16.61
CA GLY A 20 -4.24 7.07 -17.42
C GLY A 20 -3.91 6.25 -18.65
N GLN A 21 -3.19 6.84 -19.60
CA GLN A 21 -2.86 6.19 -20.87
C GLN A 21 -1.40 6.45 -21.24
N ILE A 22 -0.69 5.38 -21.61
CA ILE A 22 0.61 5.45 -22.27
C ILE A 22 0.36 5.13 -23.74
N SER A 23 0.85 5.98 -24.64
CA SER A 23 0.70 5.80 -26.08
C SER A 23 2.05 5.92 -26.78
N PHE A 24 2.20 5.17 -27.85
CA PHE A 24 3.44 5.03 -28.60
C PHE A 24 3.23 5.51 -30.04
N ASN A 25 4.26 6.14 -30.61
CA ASN A 25 4.30 6.50 -32.02
C ASN A 25 5.71 6.30 -32.58
N TYR A 26 5.77 5.92 -33.85
CA TYR A 26 7.00 5.56 -34.55
C TYR A 26 7.02 6.20 -35.93
N ALA A 27 8.09 6.90 -36.26
CA ALA A 27 8.39 7.28 -37.62
C ALA A 27 9.76 6.76 -38.06
N SER A 28 9.84 6.42 -39.34
CA SER A 28 11.08 6.11 -40.01
C SER A 28 11.07 6.83 -41.35
N ASN A 29 12.23 7.32 -41.77
CA ASN A 29 12.39 7.75 -43.15
C ASN A 29 12.70 6.53 -44.05
N SER A 30 12.77 6.68 -45.36
CA SER A 30 12.97 5.56 -46.30
C SER A 30 14.42 5.00 -46.36
N SER A 31 15.33 5.51 -45.53
CA SER A 31 16.77 5.23 -45.54
C SER A 31 17.39 4.36 -44.41
N PRO A 32 16.69 3.89 -43.36
CA PRO A 32 17.31 3.19 -42.23
C PRO A 32 17.35 1.66 -42.43
N ASN A 33 17.45 1.18 -43.67
CA ASN A 33 17.40 -0.26 -43.96
C ASN A 33 18.44 -1.02 -43.14
N GLY A 34 17.98 -2.06 -42.44
CA GLY A 34 18.82 -2.86 -41.56
C GLY A 34 19.20 -2.23 -40.21
N ILE A 35 18.75 -1.01 -39.86
CA ILE A 35 18.92 -0.41 -38.53
C ILE A 35 17.63 -0.56 -37.72
N ARG A 36 17.77 -0.99 -36.46
CA ARG A 36 16.66 -1.15 -35.50
C ARG A 36 17.00 -0.44 -34.22
N GLN A 37 16.01 0.20 -33.62
CA GLN A 37 16.12 0.92 -32.36
C GLN A 37 15.19 0.30 -31.32
N PHE A 38 15.72 0.01 -30.14
CA PHE A 38 14.97 -0.44 -28.97
C PHE A 38 15.17 0.59 -27.87
N VAL A 39 14.08 1.06 -27.27
CA VAL A 39 14.11 2.05 -26.21
C VAL A 39 13.50 1.44 -24.96
N LYS A 40 14.25 1.49 -23.85
CA LYS A 40 13.77 1.16 -22.51
C LYS A 40 13.89 2.40 -21.64
N ILE A 41 12.78 2.87 -21.11
CA ILE A 41 12.72 3.90 -20.07
C ILE A 41 12.57 3.15 -18.74
N GLU A 42 13.61 3.18 -17.92
CA GLU A 42 13.68 2.47 -16.64
C GLU A 42 13.66 3.48 -15.50
N ARG A 43 12.80 3.25 -14.51
CA ARG A 43 12.66 4.14 -13.36
C ARG A 43 13.39 3.58 -12.15
N ASP A 44 14.08 4.46 -11.44
CA ASP A 44 14.42 4.24 -10.04
C ASP A 44 13.25 4.71 -9.18
N ILE A 45 12.56 3.74 -8.58
CA ILE A 45 11.30 3.96 -7.88
C ILE A 45 11.51 4.77 -6.58
N VAL A 46 12.67 4.63 -5.94
CA VAL A 46 12.97 5.29 -4.65
C VAL A 46 13.37 6.74 -4.86
N SER A 47 14.26 6.99 -5.83
CA SER A 47 14.77 8.35 -6.10
C SER A 47 13.93 9.13 -7.11
N ASN A 48 12.94 8.47 -7.74
CA ASN A 48 12.11 9.01 -8.83
C ASN A 48 12.92 9.47 -10.06
N ARG A 49 14.17 9.01 -10.14
CA ARG A 49 15.04 9.18 -11.31
C ARG A 49 14.63 8.19 -12.39
N TYR A 50 15.10 8.44 -13.61
CA TYR A 50 14.89 7.50 -14.68
C TYR A 50 16.03 7.51 -15.68
N THR A 51 16.15 6.41 -16.39
CA THR A 51 17.19 6.18 -17.37
C THR A 51 16.54 5.78 -18.69
N VAL A 52 16.90 6.48 -19.77
CA VAL A 52 16.53 6.11 -21.13
C VAL A 52 17.71 5.34 -21.73
N ILE A 53 17.50 4.04 -21.94
CA ILE A 53 18.45 3.12 -22.55
C ILE A 53 18.03 2.91 -23.99
N VAL A 54 18.88 3.33 -24.91
CA VAL A 54 18.68 3.20 -26.35
C VAL A 54 19.63 2.14 -26.87
N THR A 55 19.08 0.99 -27.29
CA THR A 55 19.85 -0.09 -27.91
C THR A 55 19.63 -0.03 -29.41
N VAL A 56 20.71 0.00 -30.18
CA VAL A 56 20.68 0.02 -31.65
C VAL A 56 21.30 -1.24 -32.18
N PHE A 57 20.57 -1.92 -33.07
CA PHE A 57 21.09 -3.01 -33.88
C PHE A 57 21.26 -2.53 -35.32
N SER A 58 22.32 -2.93 -36.00
CA SER A 58 22.54 -2.59 -37.40
C SER A 58 23.07 -3.76 -38.19
N LYS A 59 22.54 -3.97 -39.41
CA LYS A 59 23.13 -4.89 -40.41
C LYS A 59 24.31 -4.26 -41.15
N ILE A 60 24.44 -2.94 -41.12
CA ILE A 60 25.45 -2.18 -41.86
C ILE A 60 26.38 -1.42 -40.91
N PRO A 61 27.67 -1.25 -41.26
CA PRO A 61 28.58 -0.44 -40.46
C PRO A 61 28.24 1.06 -40.60
N GLY A 62 28.53 1.85 -39.57
CA GLY A 62 28.31 3.29 -39.62
C GLY A 62 28.46 3.98 -38.27
N LYS A 63 28.06 5.25 -38.20
CA LYS A 63 27.97 6.00 -36.94
C LYS A 63 26.64 6.74 -36.88
N VAL A 64 26.00 6.70 -35.72
CA VAL A 64 24.74 7.41 -35.46
C VAL A 64 24.87 8.29 -34.23
N ASN A 65 24.19 9.43 -34.26
CA ASN A 65 23.98 10.27 -33.10
C ASN A 65 22.62 9.91 -32.49
N VAL A 66 22.63 9.58 -31.20
CA VAL A 66 21.42 9.30 -30.42
C VAL A 66 21.03 10.53 -29.63
N TYR A 67 19.79 10.97 -29.77
CA TYR A 67 19.21 12.08 -29.03
C TYR A 67 18.02 11.61 -28.19
N VAL A 68 17.86 12.22 -27.01
CA VAL A 68 16.67 12.08 -26.17
C VAL A 68 16.13 13.48 -25.89
N GLN A 69 14.82 13.64 -25.99
CA GLN A 69 14.11 14.87 -25.69
C GLN A 69 12.95 14.55 -24.75
N VAL A 70 12.84 15.29 -23.65
CA VAL A 70 11.83 15.06 -22.60
C VAL A 70 10.89 16.26 -22.58
N ASN A 71 9.57 16.05 -22.56
CA ASN A 71 8.55 17.10 -22.48
C ASN A 71 8.71 18.21 -23.52
N ASN A 72 9.16 17.85 -24.73
CA ASN A 72 9.47 18.79 -25.81
C ASN A 72 10.52 19.86 -25.43
N SER A 73 11.39 19.59 -24.46
CA SER A 73 12.51 20.47 -24.06
C SER A 73 13.66 20.47 -25.08
N ILE A 74 14.79 21.11 -24.78
CA ILE A 74 15.98 21.03 -25.64
C ILE A 74 16.53 19.59 -25.61
N PRO A 75 16.83 18.96 -26.77
CA PRO A 75 17.40 17.61 -26.80
C PRO A 75 18.72 17.51 -26.03
N THR A 76 18.97 16.35 -25.42
CA THR A 76 20.25 16.05 -24.77
C THR A 76 21.42 16.13 -25.74
N VAL A 77 22.62 16.41 -25.22
CA VAL A 77 23.87 16.25 -25.98
C VAL A 77 23.91 14.84 -26.60
N PRO A 78 24.15 14.72 -27.92
CA PRO A 78 24.08 13.43 -28.58
C PRO A 78 25.16 12.48 -28.08
N LYS A 79 24.78 11.21 -27.93
CA LYS A 79 25.76 10.12 -27.79
C LYS A 79 26.04 9.50 -29.14
N VAL A 80 27.30 9.49 -29.55
CA VAL A 80 27.75 8.86 -30.79
C VAL A 80 27.85 7.35 -30.55
N LEU A 81 27.17 6.55 -31.36
CA LEU A 81 27.32 5.10 -31.38
C LEU A 81 27.96 4.65 -32.68
N GLU A 82 29.00 3.84 -32.57
CA GLU A 82 29.57 3.12 -33.70
C GLU A 82 28.74 1.86 -33.96
N LEU A 83 28.20 1.77 -35.17
CA LEU A 83 27.41 0.64 -35.62
C LEU A 83 28.34 -0.37 -36.26
N LEU A 84 28.32 -1.57 -35.70
CA LEU A 84 29.01 -2.74 -36.25
C LEU A 84 27.96 -3.70 -36.83
N PRO A 85 28.24 -4.36 -37.96
CA PRO A 85 27.31 -5.32 -38.57
C PRO A 85 26.91 -6.42 -37.58
N GLU A 86 25.60 -6.66 -37.51
CA GLU A 86 24.95 -7.70 -36.70
C GLU A 86 25.23 -7.61 -35.19
N ARG A 87 25.56 -6.42 -34.69
CA ARG A 87 25.82 -6.18 -33.27
C ARG A 87 24.85 -5.17 -32.67
N PHE A 88 24.65 -5.30 -31.36
CA PHE A 88 23.92 -4.35 -30.54
C PHE A 88 24.89 -3.37 -29.88
N ASN A 89 24.55 -2.08 -29.92
CA ASN A 89 25.27 -1.02 -29.24
C ASN A 89 24.29 -0.20 -28.39
N GLN A 90 24.74 0.37 -27.28
CA GLN A 90 23.86 1.03 -26.32
C GLN A 90 24.31 2.45 -25.97
N ALA A 91 23.35 3.36 -25.93
CA ALA A 91 23.48 4.69 -25.33
C ALA A 91 22.56 4.79 -24.10
N VAL A 92 23.08 5.32 -23.01
CA VAL A 92 22.36 5.43 -21.73
C VAL A 92 22.27 6.89 -21.31
N PHE A 93 21.07 7.41 -21.08
CA PHE A 93 20.82 8.78 -20.63
C PHE A 93 20.13 8.73 -19.27
N THR A 94 20.66 9.42 -18.26
CA THR A 94 20.08 9.43 -16.91
C THR A 94 19.53 10.81 -16.59
N PHE A 95 18.33 10.83 -16.02
CA PHE A 95 17.54 12.03 -15.72
C PHE A 95 17.09 12.02 -14.25
N GLY A 96 16.83 13.22 -13.72
CA GLY A 96 16.56 13.46 -12.30
C GLY A 96 17.87 13.57 -11.53
N GLY A 97 18.12 14.72 -10.89
CA GLY A 97 19.29 14.97 -10.04
C GLY A 97 19.01 14.74 -8.55
N LEU A 98 20.06 14.74 -7.72
CA LEU A 98 19.91 14.84 -6.26
C LEU A 98 19.44 16.26 -5.92
N ASP A 99 18.48 16.39 -5.00
CA ASP A 99 18.06 17.66 -4.40
C ASP A 99 19.27 18.28 -3.67
N GLY A 100 20.12 19.03 -4.38
CA GLY A 100 21.39 19.53 -3.87
C GLY A 100 22.37 20.01 -4.95
N GLU A 101 22.27 19.49 -6.17
CA GLU A 101 22.87 20.14 -7.34
C GLU A 101 21.92 21.24 -7.82
N LYS A 102 22.43 22.45 -8.05
CA LYS A 102 21.66 23.60 -8.54
C LYS A 102 21.20 23.41 -10.02
N SER A 103 20.74 22.24 -10.43
CA SER A 103 19.95 22.12 -11.65
C SER A 103 18.56 22.66 -11.35
N LYS A 104 18.26 23.85 -11.90
CA LYS A 104 16.96 24.54 -11.76
C LYS A 104 15.78 23.75 -12.35
N ASP A 105 16.01 22.63 -13.02
CA ASP A 105 14.98 21.86 -13.67
C ASP A 105 14.39 20.78 -12.75
N THR A 106 13.38 21.19 -11.98
CA THR A 106 12.40 20.28 -11.37
C THR A 106 11.57 19.49 -12.40
N ALA A 107 11.89 19.62 -13.70
CA ALA A 107 11.22 19.02 -14.85
C ALA A 107 11.67 17.57 -15.14
N ASP A 108 12.76 17.10 -14.54
CA ASP A 108 13.34 15.78 -14.83
C ASP A 108 12.96 14.68 -13.82
N LYS A 109 11.81 14.81 -13.16
CA LYS A 109 11.24 13.73 -12.32
C LYS A 109 10.36 12.82 -13.17
N PHE A 110 10.43 11.51 -12.97
CA PHE A 110 9.68 10.56 -13.80
C PHE A 110 8.16 10.82 -13.81
N GLN A 111 7.58 11.20 -12.66
CA GLN A 111 6.15 11.52 -12.54
C GLN A 111 5.68 12.75 -13.35
N LYS A 112 6.61 13.59 -13.81
CA LYS A 112 6.32 14.78 -14.61
C LYS A 112 6.57 14.56 -16.10
N ILE A 113 6.90 13.34 -16.51
CA ILE A 113 7.07 13.02 -17.93
C ILE A 113 5.68 12.97 -18.56
N ASP A 114 5.47 13.82 -19.55
CA ASP A 114 4.32 13.80 -20.45
C ASP A 114 4.71 13.24 -21.84
N ASN A 115 5.97 13.46 -22.25
CA ASN A 115 6.49 13.03 -23.54
C ASN A 115 7.98 12.66 -23.45
N ILE A 116 8.38 11.53 -24.04
CA ILE A 116 9.77 11.25 -24.40
C ILE A 116 9.85 10.97 -25.90
N LEU A 117 10.68 11.75 -26.59
CA LEU A 117 11.10 11.52 -27.97
C LEU A 117 12.55 11.04 -27.98
N VAL A 118 12.79 9.86 -28.54
CA VAL A 118 14.13 9.34 -28.82
C VAL A 118 14.31 9.23 -30.31
N TYR A 119 15.36 9.84 -30.86
CA TYR A 119 15.62 9.77 -32.29
C TYR A 119 17.09 9.54 -32.62
N LEU A 120 17.31 8.96 -33.80
CA LEU A 120 18.62 8.72 -34.37
C LEU A 120 18.83 9.62 -35.58
N THR A 121 20.02 10.20 -35.71
CA THR A 121 20.50 10.75 -36.99
C THR A 121 21.78 10.04 -37.40
N LYS A 122 22.06 10.01 -38.69
CA LYS A 122 23.39 9.59 -39.15
C LYS A 122 24.42 10.62 -38.69
N HIS A 123 25.61 10.17 -38.32
CA HIS A 123 26.64 11.06 -37.83
C HIS A 123 26.95 12.17 -38.85
N ASN A 124 27.00 13.42 -38.39
CA ASN A 124 27.14 14.64 -39.20
C ASN A 124 25.97 14.95 -40.14
N GLU A 125 24.84 14.25 -40.01
CA GLU A 125 23.59 14.56 -40.73
C GLU A 125 22.51 15.03 -39.74
N GLN A 126 21.64 15.93 -40.20
CA GLN A 126 20.53 16.46 -39.40
C GLN A 126 19.22 15.69 -39.61
N LYS A 127 19.13 14.82 -40.62
CA LYS A 127 17.90 14.10 -40.95
C LYS A 127 17.65 12.98 -39.94
N ILE A 128 16.49 13.00 -39.29
CA ILE A 128 16.02 11.94 -38.39
C ILE A 128 15.82 10.66 -39.19
N MET A 129 16.53 9.59 -38.80
CA MET A 129 16.45 8.26 -39.38
C MET A 129 15.30 7.44 -38.79
N LEU A 130 15.29 7.32 -37.46
CA LEU A 130 14.29 6.61 -36.68
C LEU A 130 13.90 7.50 -35.50
N ASP A 131 12.62 7.53 -35.17
CA ASP A 131 12.16 8.07 -33.90
C ASP A 131 11.20 7.12 -33.16
N ASN A 132 11.19 7.26 -31.84
CA ASN A 132 10.27 6.62 -30.93
C ASN A 132 9.71 7.72 -30.04
N VAL A 133 8.38 7.87 -30.02
CA VAL A 133 7.68 8.82 -29.16
C VAL A 133 6.81 8.06 -28.18
N VAL A 134 7.02 8.31 -26.89
CA VAL A 134 6.11 7.92 -25.82
C VAL A 134 5.39 9.16 -25.34
N LYS A 135 4.06 9.10 -25.27
CA LYS A 135 3.26 10.09 -24.55
C LYS A 135 2.62 9.42 -23.34
N ILE A 136 2.86 10.00 -22.17
CA ILE A 136 2.32 9.56 -20.90
C ILE A 136 1.25 10.57 -20.49
N ARG A 137 -0.01 10.14 -20.43
CA ARG A 137 -1.09 10.94 -19.86
C ARG A 137 -1.27 10.56 -18.41
N ASN A 138 -0.76 11.40 -17.52
CA ASN A 138 -1.06 11.32 -16.10
C ASN A 138 -2.53 11.68 -15.87
N PHE A 139 -3.19 11.06 -14.88
CA PHE A 139 -4.51 11.54 -14.47
C PHE A 139 -4.34 12.94 -13.87
N SER A 140 -5.08 13.92 -14.37
CA SER A 140 -5.06 15.30 -13.85
C SER A 140 -5.45 15.35 -12.36
N ASP A 141 -6.27 14.40 -11.93
CA ASP A 141 -6.69 14.20 -10.54
C ASP A 141 -6.51 12.73 -10.16
N VAL A 142 -5.31 12.33 -9.76
CA VAL A 142 -5.14 11.06 -9.05
C VAL A 142 -6.05 11.11 -7.83
N ARG A 143 -6.99 10.17 -7.73
CA ARG A 143 -7.90 10.07 -6.57
C ARG A 143 -7.04 10.09 -5.31
N LYS A 144 -7.24 11.07 -4.43
CA LYS A 144 -6.48 11.18 -3.18
C LYS A 144 -7.10 10.37 -2.06
N GLU A 145 -8.34 9.91 -2.24
CA GLU A 145 -9.06 9.15 -1.23
C GLU A 145 -9.55 7.83 -1.82
N TYR A 146 -9.23 6.76 -1.12
CA TYR A 146 -9.59 5.39 -1.42
C TYR A 146 -10.28 4.78 -0.22
N SER A 147 -11.20 3.86 -0.46
CA SER A 147 -11.91 3.12 0.59
C SER A 147 -11.88 1.64 0.26
N ILE A 148 -11.36 0.82 1.18
CA ILE A 148 -11.35 -0.63 1.06
C ILE A 148 -12.76 -1.14 1.28
N GLN A 149 -13.40 -1.64 0.21
CA GLN A 149 -14.76 -2.20 0.30
C GLN A 149 -14.76 -3.69 0.70
N ASN A 150 -13.74 -4.43 0.29
CA ASN A 150 -13.64 -5.88 0.49
C ASN A 150 -12.37 -6.22 1.31
N GLN A 151 -11.51 -7.07 0.76
CA GLN A 151 -10.37 -7.64 1.48
C GLN A 151 -9.13 -6.75 1.50
N GLY A 152 -8.97 -5.87 0.52
CA GLY A 152 -7.79 -5.01 0.40
C GLY A 152 -7.85 -4.07 -0.80
N ILE A 153 -6.78 -3.32 -0.98
CA ILE A 153 -6.56 -2.44 -2.14
C ILE A 153 -5.12 -2.57 -2.64
N GLY A 154 -4.94 -2.58 -3.96
CA GLY A 154 -3.64 -2.60 -4.63
C GLY A 154 -3.36 -1.28 -5.34
N PHE A 155 -2.10 -0.86 -5.33
CA PHE A 155 -1.60 0.33 -6.03
C PHE A 155 -0.57 -0.08 -7.06
N LYS A 156 -0.89 0.12 -8.34
CA LYS A 156 0.01 -0.17 -9.46
C LYS A 156 1.06 0.94 -9.61
N LEU A 157 2.32 0.55 -9.55
CA LEU A 157 3.49 1.39 -9.69
C LEU A 157 4.16 1.11 -11.03
N LEU A 158 4.48 2.17 -11.77
CA LEU A 158 5.13 2.05 -13.08
C LEU A 158 6.65 1.86 -12.92
N LYS A 159 7.19 0.75 -13.44
CA LYS A 159 8.60 0.37 -13.33
C LYS A 159 9.40 0.67 -14.60
N SER A 160 8.90 0.23 -15.75
CA SER A 160 9.56 0.55 -17.02
C SER A 160 8.63 0.54 -18.22
N ILE A 161 9.00 1.30 -19.24
CA ILE A 161 8.34 1.33 -20.54
C ILE A 161 9.36 0.86 -21.58
N LYS A 162 8.96 -0.06 -22.46
CA LYS A 162 9.78 -0.60 -23.54
C LYS A 162 9.05 -0.44 -24.87
N MET A 163 9.80 -0.16 -25.91
CA MET A 163 9.30 -0.07 -27.28
C MET A 163 10.43 -0.33 -28.28
N ALA A 164 10.08 -0.59 -29.54
CA ALA A 164 11.04 -0.71 -30.61
C ALA A 164 10.56 -0.01 -31.87
N ASN A 165 11.47 0.58 -32.62
CA ASN A 165 11.28 1.00 -34.01
C ASN A 165 12.21 0.17 -34.88
N LEU A 166 11.63 -0.70 -35.69
CA LEU A 166 12.35 -1.68 -36.48
C LEU A 166 12.71 -1.20 -37.89
N GLY A 167 12.51 0.10 -38.16
CA GLY A 167 12.84 0.75 -39.42
C GLY A 167 11.82 0.52 -40.53
N ALA A 168 12.14 1.03 -41.73
CA ALA A 168 11.24 1.04 -42.88
C ALA A 168 10.93 -0.37 -43.44
N ASP A 169 11.80 -1.35 -43.17
CA ASP A 169 11.63 -2.75 -43.60
C ASP A 169 10.60 -3.52 -42.76
N ALA A 170 10.11 -2.94 -41.66
CA ALA A 170 9.16 -3.55 -40.74
C ALA A 170 7.86 -2.75 -40.70
N SER A 171 6.72 -3.45 -40.63
CA SER A 171 5.43 -2.78 -40.45
C SER A 171 5.36 -2.11 -39.08
N HIS A 172 4.60 -1.02 -39.00
CA HIS A 172 4.29 -0.36 -37.73
C HIS A 172 3.68 -1.36 -36.71
N GLU A 173 2.85 -2.30 -37.17
CA GLU A 173 2.26 -3.37 -36.35
C GLU A 173 3.33 -4.28 -35.72
N PHE A 174 4.41 -4.58 -36.44
CA PHE A 174 5.49 -5.40 -35.90
C PHE A 174 6.25 -4.68 -34.79
N SER A 175 6.50 -3.37 -34.93
CA SER A 175 7.08 -2.53 -33.87
C SER A 175 6.22 -2.53 -32.60
N LYS A 176 4.89 -2.49 -32.74
CA LYS A 176 3.95 -2.53 -31.59
C LYS A 176 4.07 -3.79 -30.74
N THR A 177 4.51 -4.92 -31.31
CA THR A 177 4.68 -6.18 -30.54
C THR A 177 5.75 -6.08 -29.45
N TYR A 178 6.61 -5.07 -29.51
CA TYR A 178 7.65 -4.77 -28.53
C TYR A 178 7.24 -3.70 -27.50
N GLU A 179 6.04 -3.14 -27.61
CA GLU A 179 5.46 -2.26 -26.59
C GLU A 179 5.22 -3.08 -25.33
N LYS A 180 5.95 -2.76 -24.27
CA LYS A 180 5.76 -3.40 -22.96
C LYS A 180 5.80 -2.37 -21.85
N ILE A 181 4.78 -2.41 -21.01
CA ILE A 181 4.70 -1.65 -19.77
C ILE A 181 4.92 -2.67 -18.63
N ASP A 182 6.03 -2.53 -17.92
CA ASP A 182 6.29 -3.33 -16.73
C ASP A 182 5.83 -2.55 -15.49
N GLU A 183 4.94 -3.18 -14.74
CA GLU A 183 4.30 -2.64 -13.54
C GLU A 183 4.57 -3.56 -12.35
N GLN A 184 4.44 -3.04 -11.14
CA GLN A 184 4.33 -3.83 -9.92
C GLN A 184 3.17 -3.31 -9.07
N THR A 185 2.56 -4.18 -8.26
CA THR A 185 1.43 -3.78 -7.41
C THR A 185 1.79 -3.93 -5.93
N VAL A 186 1.52 -2.89 -5.13
CA VAL A 186 1.62 -2.92 -3.68
C VAL A 186 0.23 -3.00 -3.08
N TYR A 187 -0.02 -4.05 -2.31
CA TYR A 187 -1.32 -4.36 -1.71
C TYR A 187 -1.37 -3.99 -0.23
N PHE A 188 -2.50 -3.49 0.23
CA PHE A 188 -2.78 -3.15 1.62
C PHE A 188 -4.00 -3.93 2.10
N PHE A 189 -3.81 -4.72 3.14
CA PHE A 189 -4.84 -5.55 3.75
C PHE A 189 -5.13 -5.06 5.18
N PRO A 190 -6.34 -4.56 5.49
CA PRO A 190 -6.68 -4.05 6.81
C PRO A 190 -6.62 -5.16 7.85
N VAL A 191 -6.01 -4.86 8.99
CA VAL A 191 -6.02 -5.75 10.16
C VAL A 191 -7.25 -5.43 11.00
N LYS A 192 -8.03 -6.46 11.33
CA LYS A 192 -9.22 -6.34 12.16
C LYS A 192 -8.84 -5.86 13.57
N PHE A 193 -9.45 -4.78 14.03
CA PHE A 193 -9.27 -4.30 15.39
C PHE A 193 -10.09 -5.11 16.37
N ILE A 194 -9.51 -5.40 17.53
CA ILE A 194 -10.10 -6.20 18.58
C ILE A 194 -10.36 -5.28 19.78
N GLN A 195 -11.58 -5.33 20.32
CA GLN A 195 -11.91 -4.66 21.58
C GLN A 195 -11.06 -5.26 22.73
N GLU A 196 -10.84 -4.52 23.81
CA GLU A 196 -9.99 -4.94 24.98
C GLU A 196 -8.47 -4.97 24.73
N LYS A 197 -8.01 -4.73 23.50
CA LYS A 197 -6.58 -4.69 23.17
C LYS A 197 -6.17 -3.35 22.61
N HIS A 198 -4.91 -2.98 22.84
CA HIS A 198 -4.25 -1.95 22.04
C HIS A 198 -3.93 -2.52 20.67
N ASN A 199 -4.66 -2.05 19.66
CA ASN A 199 -4.50 -2.44 18.27
C ASN A 199 -3.27 -1.72 17.72
N ILE A 200 -2.22 -2.49 17.40
CA ILE A 200 -0.95 -1.94 16.94
C ILE A 200 -0.89 -1.97 15.40
N ASN A 201 -1.21 -3.09 14.77
CA ASN A 201 -1.11 -3.23 13.32
C ASN A 201 -2.37 -2.69 12.62
N ILE A 202 -2.16 -1.96 11.52
CA ILE A 202 -3.22 -1.34 10.71
C ILE A 202 -3.36 -2.07 9.39
N PHE A 203 -2.25 -2.22 8.66
CA PHE A 203 -2.20 -2.91 7.38
C PHE A 203 -1.10 -3.96 7.37
N LYS A 204 -1.39 -5.09 6.73
CA LYS A 204 -0.35 -5.92 6.13
C LYS A 204 -0.10 -5.43 4.71
N VAL A 205 1.16 -5.28 4.34
CA VAL A 205 1.58 -4.81 3.02
C VAL A 205 2.08 -6.00 2.21
N GLY A 206 1.57 -6.20 1.00
CA GLY A 206 1.92 -7.35 0.16
C GLY A 206 2.27 -6.98 -1.28
N VAL A 207 2.81 -7.95 -2.01
CA VAL A 207 3.13 -7.87 -3.44
C VAL A 207 2.76 -9.15 -4.17
N ASP A 208 2.72 -9.10 -5.50
CA ASP A 208 2.56 -10.29 -6.33
C ASP A 208 3.76 -11.24 -6.17
N PRO A 209 3.55 -12.57 -6.07
CA PRO A 209 4.65 -13.53 -5.91
C PRO A 209 5.74 -13.42 -6.99
N GLU A 210 5.36 -13.10 -8.23
CA GLU A 210 6.28 -12.91 -9.36
C GLU A 210 7.20 -11.69 -9.18
N THR A 211 6.78 -10.70 -8.39
CA THR A 211 7.55 -9.50 -8.09
C THR A 211 8.48 -9.73 -6.89
N PHE A 212 8.22 -10.76 -6.07
CA PHE A 212 8.96 -11.01 -4.85
C PHE A 212 10.34 -11.62 -5.14
N HIS A 213 11.39 -10.84 -4.88
CA HIS A 213 12.76 -11.31 -4.86
C HIS A 213 13.39 -10.98 -3.50
N ALA A 214 13.76 -12.03 -2.76
CA ALA A 214 14.32 -11.88 -1.43
C ALA A 214 15.54 -10.94 -1.42
N GLY A 215 15.52 -9.95 -0.52
CA GLY A 215 16.60 -8.97 -0.34
C GLY A 215 16.64 -7.78 -1.30
N ASN A 216 15.69 -7.64 -2.22
CA ASN A 216 15.66 -6.52 -3.18
C ASN A 216 14.37 -5.68 -3.13
N ILE A 217 13.41 -6.06 -2.30
CA ILE A 217 12.07 -5.44 -2.29
C ILE A 217 12.06 -4.03 -1.68
N ASP A 218 12.97 -3.77 -0.74
CA ASP A 218 13.17 -2.46 -0.11
C ASP A 218 13.70 -1.39 -1.07
N ARG A 219 14.32 -1.78 -2.18
CA ARG A 219 14.71 -0.89 -3.28
C ARG A 219 13.56 -0.54 -4.23
N GLN A 220 12.39 -1.17 -4.06
CA GLN A 220 11.27 -1.04 -4.99
C GLN A 220 10.05 -0.37 -4.35
N ILE A 221 10.01 -0.26 -3.03
CA ILE A 221 8.85 0.22 -2.29
C ILE A 221 9.31 1.14 -1.15
N ASN A 222 8.80 2.36 -1.16
CA ASN A 222 8.90 3.33 -0.10
C ASN A 222 7.49 3.76 0.31
N ILE A 223 7.17 3.62 1.59
CA ILE A 223 5.89 4.04 2.17
C ILE A 223 6.19 5.04 3.29
N SER A 224 5.69 6.27 3.15
CA SER A 224 6.01 7.39 4.03
C SER A 224 4.78 8.23 4.40
N ASP A 225 4.99 9.31 5.17
CA ASP A 225 3.96 10.26 5.58
C ASP A 225 2.77 9.65 6.32
N LEU A 226 3.05 8.60 7.10
CA LEU A 226 2.05 7.73 7.69
C LEU A 226 1.35 8.37 8.90
N LYS A 227 0.03 8.58 8.79
CA LYS A 227 -0.83 9.03 9.90
C LYS A 227 -2.16 8.29 9.90
N LEU A 228 -2.70 8.06 11.09
CA LEU A 228 -4.02 7.48 11.29
C LEU A 228 -4.99 8.53 11.82
N THR A 229 -6.08 8.75 11.10
CA THR A 229 -7.14 9.70 11.45
C THR A 229 -8.50 8.99 11.54
N ASN A 230 -9.53 9.75 11.90
CA ASN A 230 -10.91 9.29 12.02
C ASN A 230 -11.12 8.17 13.06
N LEU A 231 -10.40 8.28 14.19
CA LEU A 231 -10.58 7.43 15.36
C LEU A 231 -11.28 8.21 16.48
N PRO A 232 -12.04 7.54 17.36
CA PRO A 232 -12.68 8.15 18.53
C PRO A 232 -11.65 8.40 19.65
N ILE A 233 -10.71 9.31 19.40
CA ILE A 233 -9.65 9.71 20.33
C ILE A 233 -9.70 11.20 20.62
N LYS A 234 -9.35 11.60 21.84
CA LYS A 234 -9.05 12.98 22.21
C LYS A 234 -7.55 13.18 22.37
N ALA A 235 -7.04 14.35 22.00
CA ALA A 235 -5.67 14.73 22.33
C ALA A 235 -5.61 15.22 23.78
N ALA A 236 -4.63 14.72 24.56
CA ALA A 236 -4.42 15.17 25.94
C ALA A 236 -3.79 16.57 26.03
N THR A 237 -3.17 17.06 24.95
CA THR A 237 -2.57 18.39 24.81
C THR A 237 -2.95 18.99 23.46
N ALA A 238 -2.54 20.23 23.14
CA ALA A 238 -2.77 20.91 21.85
C ALA A 238 -2.17 20.18 20.61
N ALA A 239 -1.70 18.95 20.77
CA ALA A 239 -1.30 18.06 19.68
C ALA A 239 -2.52 17.56 18.89
N LYS A 240 -2.25 17.17 17.64
CA LYS A 240 -3.26 16.92 16.60
C LYS A 240 -4.04 15.63 16.87
N ASN A 241 -5.31 15.58 16.45
CA ASN A 241 -6.22 14.42 16.53
C ASN A 241 -5.82 13.27 15.57
N PHE A 242 -4.58 12.80 15.62
CA PHE A 242 -4.10 11.67 14.83
C PHE A 242 -3.14 10.79 15.63
N LEU A 243 -2.96 9.55 15.19
CA LEU A 243 -1.91 8.67 15.67
C LEU A 243 -0.80 8.56 14.63
N ASN A 244 0.45 8.60 15.09
CA ASN A 244 1.61 8.35 14.25
C ASN A 244 1.69 6.87 13.91
N LEU A 245 2.09 6.61 12.68
CA LEU A 245 2.26 5.27 12.14
C LEU A 245 3.71 5.11 11.64
N SER A 246 4.15 3.87 11.51
CA SER A 246 5.39 3.51 10.84
C SER A 246 5.17 2.31 9.93
N PHE A 247 5.99 2.19 8.89
CA PHE A 247 6.05 1.02 8.03
C PHE A 247 7.36 0.30 8.30
N GLN A 248 7.29 -1.02 8.44
CA GLN A 248 8.48 -1.85 8.57
C GLN A 248 8.37 -3.08 7.69
N PHE A 249 9.43 -3.30 6.93
CA PHE A 249 9.67 -4.55 6.22
C PHE A 249 9.88 -5.70 7.20
N ARG A 250 9.25 -6.85 6.94
CA ARG A 250 9.41 -8.01 7.81
C ARG A 250 10.78 -8.67 7.64
N PRO A 251 11.36 -9.26 8.69
CA PRO A 251 12.70 -9.87 8.59
C PRO A 251 12.78 -11.06 7.63
N ASP A 252 11.70 -11.82 7.47
CA ASP A 252 11.62 -13.02 6.64
C ASP A 252 11.77 -12.74 5.13
N ILE A 253 11.49 -11.52 4.67
CA ILE A 253 11.65 -11.14 3.25
C ILE A 253 13.11 -11.17 2.78
N TYR A 254 14.05 -11.13 3.71
CA TYR A 254 15.49 -11.19 3.43
C TYR A 254 16.02 -12.63 3.41
N ASN A 255 15.23 -13.60 3.89
CA ASN A 255 15.65 -14.99 4.00
C ASN A 255 15.07 -15.84 2.86
N LYS A 256 15.94 -16.30 1.94
CA LYS A 256 15.55 -17.17 0.81
C LYS A 256 14.96 -18.52 1.24
N ASN A 257 15.21 -18.96 2.47
CA ASN A 257 14.75 -20.25 2.99
C ASN A 257 13.41 -20.15 3.73
N THR A 258 12.94 -18.93 4.02
CA THR A 258 11.65 -18.72 4.70
C THR A 258 10.61 -18.37 3.66
N LYS A 259 9.47 -19.08 3.67
CA LYS A 259 8.33 -18.70 2.85
C LYS A 259 7.62 -17.51 3.50
N PRO A 260 7.37 -16.41 2.76
CA PRO A 260 6.60 -15.28 3.28
C PRO A 260 5.19 -15.70 3.70
N GLU A 261 4.60 -14.95 4.63
CA GLU A 261 3.16 -15.05 4.88
C GLU A 261 2.38 -14.74 3.60
N ILE A 262 1.29 -15.47 3.35
CA ILE A 262 0.42 -15.26 2.18
C ILE A 262 -0.97 -14.80 2.64
N VAL A 263 -1.47 -13.72 2.05
CA VAL A 263 -2.84 -13.21 2.24
C VAL A 263 -3.45 -12.96 0.87
N GLU A 264 -4.61 -13.57 0.59
CA GLU A 264 -5.28 -13.48 -0.73
C GLU A 264 -4.35 -13.75 -1.93
N GLY A 265 -3.47 -14.75 -1.77
CA GLY A 265 -2.49 -15.13 -2.79
C GLY A 265 -1.32 -14.16 -2.98
N LYS A 266 -1.21 -13.10 -2.16
CA LYS A 266 -0.12 -12.12 -2.18
C LYS A 266 0.88 -12.40 -1.07
N TYR A 267 2.16 -12.17 -1.35
CA TYR A 267 3.23 -12.33 -0.36
C TYR A 267 3.33 -11.08 0.50
N ILE A 268 3.21 -11.24 1.82
CA ILE A 268 3.31 -10.13 2.77
C ILE A 268 4.77 -9.80 3.02
N ILE A 269 5.09 -8.53 2.83
CA ILE A 269 6.46 -8.01 2.88
C ILE A 269 6.72 -7.08 4.05
N GLY A 270 5.66 -6.56 4.69
CA GLY A 270 5.78 -5.55 5.72
C GLY A 270 4.46 -5.29 6.42
N ASP A 271 4.51 -4.50 7.49
CA ASP A 271 3.35 -4.08 8.25
C ASP A 271 3.38 -2.56 8.47
N ILE A 272 2.21 -1.94 8.43
CA ILE A 272 2.00 -0.56 8.92
C ILE A 272 1.40 -0.65 10.31
N PHE A 273 2.05 -0.02 11.28
CA PHE A 273 1.68 -0.10 12.69
C PHE A 273 1.71 1.25 13.40
N ILE A 274 0.90 1.38 14.44
CA ILE A 274 0.81 2.56 15.28
C ILE A 274 2.03 2.67 16.18
N THR A 275 2.68 3.82 16.20
CA THR A 275 3.78 4.13 17.14
C THR A 275 3.34 5.02 18.29
N SER A 276 2.22 5.72 18.16
CA SER A 276 1.60 6.47 19.26
C SER A 276 1.06 5.55 20.37
N SER A 277 1.09 6.06 21.60
CA SER A 277 0.45 5.42 22.75
C SER A 277 -0.92 6.01 23.04
N THR A 278 -1.85 5.16 23.47
CA THR A 278 -3.18 5.57 23.92
C THR A 278 -3.56 4.94 25.25
N PHE A 279 -4.53 5.54 25.94
CA PHE A 279 -5.17 4.95 27.12
C PHE A 279 -6.65 5.32 27.16
N TYR A 280 -7.46 4.45 27.77
CA TYR A 280 -8.86 4.74 28.06
C TYR A 280 -8.97 5.41 29.44
N ASP A 281 -9.52 6.61 29.49
CA ASP A 281 -9.89 7.25 30.75
C ASP A 281 -11.31 6.82 31.13
N SER A 282 -11.44 6.08 32.23
CA SER A 282 -12.74 5.57 32.69
C SER A 282 -13.65 6.64 33.31
N LYS A 283 -13.09 7.77 33.76
CA LYS A 283 -13.87 8.89 34.33
C LYS A 283 -14.48 9.72 33.21
N GLU A 284 -13.67 10.09 32.21
CA GLU A 284 -14.14 10.84 31.04
C GLU A 284 -14.81 9.94 29.98
N ARG A 285 -14.60 8.63 30.06
CA ARG A 285 -15.15 7.60 29.15
C ARG A 285 -14.71 7.79 27.70
N VAL A 286 -13.48 8.25 27.52
CA VAL A 286 -12.88 8.55 26.22
C VAL A 286 -11.47 7.98 26.15
N VAL A 287 -10.98 7.79 24.94
CA VAL A 287 -9.59 7.36 24.71
C VAL A 287 -8.75 8.60 24.45
N PHE A 288 -7.66 8.73 25.19
CA PHE A 288 -6.68 9.78 24.98
C PHE A 288 -5.46 9.26 24.23
N SER A 289 -4.92 10.11 23.35
CA SER A 289 -3.57 9.95 22.81
C SER A 289 -2.57 10.72 23.68
N GLY A 290 -1.44 10.09 24.00
CA GLY A 290 -0.38 10.70 24.79
C GLY A 290 0.16 9.82 25.91
N ASN A 291 0.93 10.44 26.80
CA ASN A 291 1.63 9.74 27.88
C ASN A 291 0.85 9.83 29.19
N SER A 292 0.51 8.66 29.72
CA SER A 292 0.02 8.42 31.09
C SER A 292 0.69 7.14 31.60
N GLN A 293 0.69 6.93 32.92
CA GLN A 293 1.26 5.72 33.52
C GLN A 293 0.65 4.41 32.99
N ILE A 294 -0.60 4.48 32.49
CA ILE A 294 -1.34 3.35 31.94
C ILE A 294 -1.35 3.31 30.40
N SER A 295 -0.62 4.21 29.74
CA SER A 295 -0.58 4.26 28.27
C SER A 295 0.22 3.12 27.69
N GLN A 296 -0.28 2.55 26.59
CA GLN A 296 0.41 1.53 25.82
C GLN A 296 0.37 1.89 24.34
N GLN A 297 1.36 1.41 23.59
CA GLN A 297 1.43 1.59 22.14
C GLN A 297 0.21 0.98 21.46
N GLY A 298 -0.37 1.69 20.49
CA GLY A 298 -1.54 1.25 19.73
C GLY A 298 -2.82 1.99 20.10
N PHE A 299 -3.90 1.67 19.40
CA PHE A 299 -5.22 2.25 19.61
C PHE A 299 -6.11 1.28 20.38
N ILE A 300 -6.60 1.72 21.54
CA ILE A 300 -7.65 1.00 22.26
C ILE A 300 -9.02 1.52 21.83
N ILE A 301 -9.94 0.63 21.45
CA ILE A 301 -11.32 1.00 21.17
C ILE A 301 -11.97 1.40 22.51
N PRO A 302 -12.65 2.57 22.62
CA PRO A 302 -13.33 2.94 23.86
C PRO A 302 -14.30 1.84 24.30
N TYR A 303 -14.27 1.47 25.58
CA TYR A 303 -15.06 0.34 26.09
C TYR A 303 -16.57 0.55 25.99
N ASN A 304 -17.01 1.79 25.91
CA ASN A 304 -18.38 2.23 25.70
C ASN A 304 -18.75 2.45 24.23
N PHE A 305 -17.87 2.14 23.28
CA PHE A 305 -18.12 2.33 21.85
C PHE A 305 -18.82 1.12 21.22
N SER A 306 -19.84 1.41 20.41
CA SER A 306 -20.47 0.49 19.46
C SER A 306 -20.87 1.28 18.22
N GLY A 307 -20.78 0.68 17.05
CA GLY A 307 -21.05 1.34 15.77
C GLY A 307 -19.94 1.08 14.74
N SER A 308 -19.95 1.87 13.68
CA SER A 308 -18.97 1.77 12.61
C SER A 308 -17.69 2.53 12.97
N LEU A 309 -16.57 1.83 13.03
CA LEU A 309 -15.25 2.43 13.11
C LEU A 309 -14.72 2.59 11.67
N ASN A 310 -14.26 3.80 11.31
CA ASN A 310 -13.84 4.10 9.94
C ASN A 310 -12.40 4.64 9.87
N PRO A 311 -11.37 3.87 10.27
CA PRO A 311 -10.01 4.38 10.30
C PRO A 311 -9.54 4.82 8.91
N LYS A 312 -8.79 5.92 8.86
CA LYS A 312 -8.24 6.48 7.62
C LYS A 312 -6.73 6.66 7.75
N VAL A 313 -5.97 5.99 6.88
CA VAL A 313 -4.51 6.10 6.83
C VAL A 313 -4.12 7.08 5.75
N GLU A 314 -3.50 8.18 6.12
CA GLU A 314 -2.78 9.07 5.21
C GLU A 314 -1.38 8.49 4.96
N MET A 315 -0.97 8.42 3.69
CA MET A 315 0.34 7.89 3.31
C MET A 315 0.78 8.37 1.92
N SER A 316 2.07 8.22 1.64
CA SER A 316 2.64 8.29 0.30
C SER A 316 3.21 6.92 -0.08
N ILE A 317 3.00 6.47 -1.31
CA ILE A 317 3.59 5.23 -1.86
C ILE A 317 4.47 5.62 -3.04
N ASN A 318 5.79 5.53 -2.82
CA ASN A 318 6.79 6.11 -3.70
C ASN A 318 6.40 7.53 -4.10
N SER A 319 6.66 7.90 -5.35
CA SER A 319 6.22 9.17 -5.91
C SER A 319 5.02 9.02 -6.87
N ASP A 320 4.51 7.79 -7.04
CA ASP A 320 3.32 7.50 -7.87
C ASP A 320 2.04 7.95 -7.17
N PHE A 321 2.02 7.84 -5.85
CA PHE A 321 0.86 8.17 -5.01
C PHE A 321 1.33 9.02 -3.83
N GLU A 322 1.45 10.34 -4.04
CA GLU A 322 1.80 11.29 -2.98
C GLU A 322 0.56 11.72 -2.20
N LYS A 323 0.62 11.67 -0.85
CA LYS A 323 -0.43 12.17 0.06
C LYS A 323 -1.82 11.62 -0.25
N ILE A 324 -1.91 10.31 -0.43
CA ILE A 324 -3.18 9.60 -0.54
C ILE A 324 -3.73 9.26 0.84
N SER A 325 -5.02 8.91 0.88
CA SER A 325 -5.69 8.40 2.06
C SER A 325 -6.40 7.10 1.73
N VAL A 326 -6.21 6.09 2.57
CA VAL A 326 -6.89 4.79 2.46
C VAL A 326 -7.72 4.57 3.72
N GLY A 327 -9.04 4.62 3.55
CA GLY A 327 -10.02 4.29 4.58
C GLY A 327 -10.43 2.82 4.54
N PHE A 328 -10.80 2.27 5.67
CA PHE A 328 -11.56 1.02 5.76
C PHE A 328 -12.61 1.13 6.85
N SER A 329 -13.62 0.26 6.80
CA SER A 329 -14.71 0.26 7.78
C SER A 329 -14.76 -1.06 8.54
N GLN A 330 -15.02 -0.97 9.83
CA GLN A 330 -15.23 -2.13 10.69
C GLN A 330 -16.40 -1.87 11.64
N GLN A 331 -17.36 -2.79 11.66
CA GLN A 331 -18.46 -2.74 12.61
C GLN A 331 -18.05 -3.27 13.98
N ILE A 332 -18.36 -2.52 15.03
CA ILE A 332 -18.24 -2.90 16.44
C ILE A 332 -19.65 -3.11 17.00
N HIS A 333 -20.05 -4.37 17.14
CA HIS A 333 -21.44 -4.73 17.42
C HIS A 333 -21.90 -4.47 18.85
N LYS A 334 -21.00 -4.54 19.84
CA LYS A 334 -21.35 -4.48 21.26
C LYS A 334 -20.40 -3.55 22.03
N LYS A 335 -20.96 -2.81 22.99
CA LYS A 335 -20.18 -2.09 24.01
C LYS A 335 -19.69 -3.11 25.05
N LEU A 336 -18.48 -2.94 25.57
CA LEU A 336 -18.01 -3.69 26.74
C LEU A 336 -18.62 -3.13 28.03
N ILE A 337 -18.81 -1.82 28.09
CA ILE A 337 -19.42 -1.11 29.22
C ILE A 337 -20.53 -0.20 28.69
N ASP A 338 -21.77 -0.49 29.06
CA ASP A 338 -22.94 0.35 28.84
C ASP A 338 -23.27 1.13 30.12
N TYR A 339 -22.77 2.37 30.17
CA TYR A 339 -22.98 3.25 31.32
C TYR A 339 -24.45 3.70 31.50
N GLU A 340 -25.25 3.72 30.42
CA GLU A 340 -26.66 4.12 30.49
C GLU A 340 -27.50 3.00 31.10
N LYS A 341 -27.28 1.77 30.62
CA LYS A 341 -27.95 0.57 31.14
C LYS A 341 -27.32 0.05 32.44
N LYS A 342 -26.21 0.65 32.89
CA LYS A 342 -25.38 0.17 34.00
C LYS A 342 -25.02 -1.31 33.83
N LYS A 343 -24.70 -1.75 32.61
CA LYS A 343 -24.31 -3.14 32.29
C LYS A 343 -22.88 -3.15 31.78
N GLY A 344 -22.11 -4.18 32.13
CA GLY A 344 -20.73 -4.32 31.66
C GLY A 344 -20.29 -5.77 31.63
N ILE A 345 -19.32 -6.07 30.77
CA ILE A 345 -18.67 -7.38 30.69
C ILE A 345 -17.32 -7.24 31.41
N TYR A 346 -17.12 -8.01 32.47
CA TYR A 346 -15.86 -8.10 33.20
C TYR A 346 -15.25 -9.47 32.99
N ARG A 347 -14.01 -9.52 32.48
CA ARG A 347 -13.26 -10.77 32.35
C ARG A 347 -12.24 -10.89 33.48
N LEU A 348 -12.43 -11.89 34.35
CA LEU A 348 -11.49 -12.18 35.44
C LEU A 348 -10.38 -13.10 34.92
N LYS A 349 -9.11 -12.72 35.13
CA LYS A 349 -7.95 -13.58 34.83
C LYS A 349 -7.66 -14.48 36.03
N ILE A 350 -7.85 -15.78 35.85
CA ILE A 350 -7.56 -16.79 36.87
C ILE A 350 -6.09 -17.20 36.76
N THR A 351 -5.32 -17.03 37.84
CA THR A 351 -3.88 -17.33 37.87
C THR A 351 -3.55 -18.74 38.34
N ASN A 352 -4.50 -19.44 39.00
CA ASN A 352 -4.33 -20.82 39.47
C ASN A 352 -5.64 -21.60 39.29
N TYR A 353 -5.64 -22.61 38.41
CA TYR A 353 -6.81 -23.43 38.12
C TYR A 353 -6.42 -24.88 37.79
N PRO A 354 -6.11 -25.70 38.81
CA PRO A 354 -5.57 -27.04 38.61
C PRO A 354 -6.58 -28.00 37.97
N THR A 355 -7.88 -27.77 38.18
CA THR A 355 -8.95 -28.67 37.75
C THR A 355 -10.17 -27.88 37.28
N PRO A 356 -10.58 -27.99 36.01
CA PRO A 356 -11.77 -27.31 35.52
C PRO A 356 -13.06 -27.94 36.02
N PHE A 357 -13.83 -27.22 36.86
CA PHE A 357 -15.15 -27.67 37.35
C PHE A 357 -16.31 -26.74 36.95
N ILE A 358 -16.04 -25.53 36.47
CA ILE A 358 -17.09 -24.66 35.90
C ILE A 358 -17.47 -25.17 34.50
N LYS A 359 -18.74 -25.56 34.31
CA LYS A 359 -19.29 -26.00 33.02
C LYS A 359 -19.88 -24.87 32.17
N SER A 360 -20.13 -23.69 32.74
CA SER A 360 -20.61 -22.52 32.00
C SER A 360 -19.44 -21.66 31.50
N ASP A 361 -19.61 -21.04 30.34
CA ASP A 361 -18.58 -20.19 29.75
C ASP A 361 -18.43 -18.82 30.47
N GLU A 362 -19.39 -18.46 31.34
CA GLU A 362 -19.47 -17.15 31.99
C GLU A 362 -20.01 -17.26 33.44
N ILE A 363 -19.51 -16.41 34.34
CA ILE A 363 -20.08 -16.14 35.67
C ILE A 363 -20.71 -14.75 35.64
N LYS A 364 -22.01 -14.67 35.91
CA LYS A 364 -22.74 -13.38 35.96
C LYS A 364 -22.76 -12.84 37.39
N ILE A 365 -22.42 -11.57 37.55
CA ILE A 365 -22.40 -10.90 38.85
C ILE A 365 -23.38 -9.75 38.79
N SER A 366 -24.28 -9.65 39.76
CA SER A 366 -25.22 -8.53 39.84
C SER A 366 -24.46 -7.23 40.19
N ASN A 367 -25.04 -6.08 39.85
CA ASN A 367 -24.42 -4.79 40.20
C ASN A 367 -24.30 -4.56 41.72
N GLN A 368 -25.26 -5.05 42.52
CA GLN A 368 -25.23 -4.90 43.96
C GLN A 368 -24.07 -5.69 44.60
N ASP A 369 -23.74 -6.84 44.03
CA ASP A 369 -22.66 -7.70 44.52
C ASP A 369 -21.28 -7.29 44.00
N PHE A 370 -21.23 -6.45 42.97
CA PHE A 370 -19.97 -6.08 42.32
C PHE A 370 -18.97 -5.47 43.29
N LYS A 371 -19.43 -4.59 44.20
CA LYS A 371 -18.55 -3.98 45.22
C LYS A 371 -17.95 -5.05 46.12
N TYR A 372 -18.74 -6.03 46.56
CA TYR A 372 -18.27 -7.14 47.37
C TYR A 372 -17.25 -7.99 46.60
N VAL A 373 -17.54 -8.33 45.34
CA VAL A 373 -16.64 -9.12 44.49
C VAL A 373 -15.31 -8.41 44.23
N ALA A 374 -15.34 -7.12 43.96
CA ALA A 374 -14.14 -6.35 43.58
C ALA A 374 -13.16 -6.15 44.75
N THR A 375 -13.63 -6.22 45.99
CA THR A 375 -12.82 -5.88 47.18
C THR A 375 -12.39 -7.07 48.01
N ASN A 376 -12.99 -8.24 47.81
CA ASN A 376 -12.73 -9.42 48.63
C ASN A 376 -11.93 -10.47 47.85
N PHE A 377 -11.07 -11.21 48.56
CA PHE A 377 -10.44 -12.41 48.01
C PHE A 377 -11.49 -13.51 47.91
N LEU A 378 -11.99 -13.74 46.71
CA LEU A 378 -12.97 -14.79 46.44
C LEU A 378 -12.34 -15.94 45.67
N THR A 379 -12.68 -17.15 46.09
CA THR A 379 -12.44 -18.37 45.32
C THR A 379 -13.38 -18.42 44.12
N ILE A 380 -13.01 -19.23 43.13
CA ILE A 380 -13.84 -19.48 41.94
C ILE A 380 -15.20 -20.08 42.33
N GLU A 381 -15.24 -20.92 43.37
CA GLU A 381 -16.47 -21.51 43.93
C GLU A 381 -17.37 -20.43 44.54
N GLN A 382 -16.81 -19.51 45.32
CA GLN A 382 -17.56 -18.39 45.90
C GLN A 382 -18.12 -17.46 44.80
N LEU A 383 -17.36 -17.19 43.74
CA LEU A 383 -17.85 -16.41 42.59
C LEU A 383 -18.99 -17.12 41.85
N ARG A 384 -18.89 -18.43 41.68
CA ARG A 384 -19.95 -19.26 41.10
C ARG A 384 -21.20 -19.24 41.98
N ASP A 385 -21.05 -19.43 43.28
CA ASP A 385 -22.21 -19.55 44.16
C ASP A 385 -22.96 -18.22 44.30
N LEU A 386 -22.25 -17.08 44.29
CA LEU A 386 -22.84 -15.74 44.21
C LEU A 386 -23.74 -15.54 42.97
N SER A 387 -23.37 -16.13 41.82
CA SER A 387 -24.18 -16.04 40.61
C SER A 387 -25.44 -16.92 40.66
N PHE A 388 -25.45 -17.97 41.47
CA PHE A 388 -26.62 -18.86 41.62
C PHE A 388 -27.56 -18.44 42.76
N THR A 389 -27.05 -17.83 43.83
CA THR A 389 -27.89 -17.38 44.96
C THR A 389 -28.71 -16.13 44.64
N ASN A 390 -28.19 -15.22 43.81
CA ASN A 390 -28.80 -13.90 43.59
C ASN A 390 -29.58 -13.75 42.27
N PHE A 391 -29.60 -14.79 41.43
CA PHE A 391 -30.43 -14.82 40.20
C PHE A 391 -31.77 -15.54 40.39
N LYS A 392 -32.19 -15.78 41.63
CA LYS A 392 -33.52 -16.33 41.97
C LYS A 392 -34.63 -15.27 42.10
N GLU A 393 -34.43 -14.06 41.59
CA GLU A 393 -35.52 -13.07 41.45
C GLU A 393 -36.00 -13.00 39.99
N ASP A 394 -37.20 -13.55 39.79
CA ASP A 394 -38.25 -13.20 38.84
C ASP A 394 -37.98 -13.27 37.33
N GLU A 395 -38.38 -14.43 36.80
CA GLU A 395 -38.90 -14.68 35.45
C GLU A 395 -40.28 -14.00 35.19
N GLU A 396 -40.70 -12.96 35.92
CA GLU A 396 -41.98 -12.27 35.70
C GLU A 396 -41.80 -10.83 35.18
N ASN A 397 -41.50 -10.73 33.88
CA ASN A 397 -42.33 -9.93 32.98
C ASN A 397 -42.22 -10.49 31.56
N GLN A 398 -43.31 -11.14 31.17
CA GLN A 398 -43.66 -11.74 29.90
C GLN A 398 -43.46 -10.76 28.73
N LEU A 399 -42.98 -11.24 27.59
CA LEU A 399 -43.78 -11.28 26.34
C LEU A 399 -44.79 -10.13 26.24
N GLU A 400 -44.44 -9.04 25.54
CA GLU A 400 -45.24 -8.36 24.51
C GLU A 400 -44.60 -7.00 24.13
N GLU A 401 -44.49 -6.79 22.81
CA GLU A 401 -44.08 -5.60 22.03
C GLU A 401 -42.59 -5.23 21.88
#